data_AF-A0A553RGZ1-F1
#
_entry.id   AF-A0A553RGZ1-F1
#
_cell.length_a   1.000
_cell.length_b   1.000
_cell.length_c   1.000
_cell.angle_alpha   90.00
_cell.angle_beta   90.00
_cell.angle_gamma   90.00
#
_symmetry.space_group_name_H-M   'P 1'
#
loop_
_entity.id
_entity.type
_entity.pdbx_description
1 polymer ?
#
loop_
_entity_poly.entity_id
_entity_poly.type
_entity_poly.pdbx_seq_one_letter_code
_entity_poly.pdbx_strand_id
1 'polypeptide(L)'
;MAVFLLFPQYFNHISIEDSRVYELTNKAGLLSPYQILHECLKRNHGMGDTSIKFEVIPGKNQKSEYVMACGKHTVRGWCKNKRVGKQLASQKILQMLHPHVKNWGSLLRMYGRESNKLVKKENSDKSVIELQQYAKKNKPNLHILNKLREEMTKLAKDREEARKKPKMTVMESAQPGSEPLCTVDV
;
A
#
# COMPACT_ATOMS: atom_id res chain seq x y z
N MET A 1 -1.86 25.43 13.33
CA MET A 1 -1.43 24.44 12.31
C MET A 1 0.10 24.34 12.10
N ALA A 2 0.93 25.09 12.81
CA ALA A 2 2.40 25.06 12.62
C ALA A 2 3.14 23.86 13.28
N VAL A 3 2.51 23.12 14.20
CA VAL A 3 3.16 22.02 14.94
C VAL A 3 3.42 20.78 14.07
N PHE A 4 2.73 20.63 12.93
CA PHE A 4 2.85 19.43 12.09
C PHE A 4 4.08 19.42 11.16
N LEU A 5 4.73 20.56 10.90
CA LEU A 5 5.79 20.65 9.87
C LEU A 5 7.21 20.35 10.38
N LEU A 6 7.46 20.40 11.70
CA LEU A 6 8.77 20.08 12.29
C LEU A 6 8.89 18.63 12.80
N PHE A 7 7.78 17.91 12.92
CA PHE A 7 7.74 16.56 13.47
C PHE A 7 8.50 15.48 12.67
N PRO A 8 8.59 15.52 11.32
CA PRO A 8 9.31 14.49 10.57
C PRO A 8 10.83 14.51 10.82
N GLN A 9 11.39 15.66 11.18
CA GLN A 9 12.83 15.78 11.46
C GLN A 9 13.20 15.11 12.78
N TYR A 10 12.31 15.16 13.79
CA TYR A 10 12.50 14.44 15.06
C TYR A 10 12.74 12.95 14.85
N PHE A 11 12.00 12.32 13.93
CA PHE A 11 12.17 10.90 13.61
C PHE A 11 13.48 10.55 12.88
N ASN A 12 14.27 11.54 12.43
CA ASN A 12 15.61 11.25 11.87
C ASN A 12 16.60 10.78 12.93
N HIS A 13 16.32 11.05 14.21
CA HIS A 13 17.17 10.68 15.34
C HIS A 13 16.63 9.45 16.09
N ILE A 14 15.54 8.86 15.63
CA ILE A 14 14.92 7.68 16.24
C ILE A 14 15.26 6.46 15.40
N SER A 15 15.85 5.45 16.04
CA SER A 15 16.14 4.16 15.40
C SER A 15 14.85 3.46 14.98
N ILE A 16 14.91 2.64 13.92
CA ILE A 16 13.74 1.89 13.44
C ILE A 16 13.18 0.96 14.51
N GLU A 17 14.06 0.36 15.33
CA GLU A 17 13.70 -0.60 16.39
C GLU A 17 13.48 0.05 17.78
N ASP A 18 13.42 1.38 17.86
CA ASP A 18 13.15 2.06 19.14
C ASP A 18 11.71 1.74 19.60
N SER A 19 11.60 1.22 20.83
CA SER A 19 10.33 0.77 21.41
C SER A 19 9.23 1.86 21.44
N ARG A 20 9.62 3.13 21.44
CA ARG A 20 8.72 4.29 21.49
C ARG A 20 8.15 4.65 20.12
N VAL A 21 8.69 4.14 19.02
CA VAL A 21 8.26 4.48 17.65
C VAL A 21 6.74 4.34 17.50
N TYR A 22 6.17 3.26 18.02
CA TYR A 22 4.74 3.02 17.90
C TYR A 22 3.90 4.07 18.64
N GLU A 23 4.31 4.46 19.85
CA GLU A 23 3.59 5.47 20.62
C GLU A 23 3.74 6.86 20.02
N LEU A 24 4.95 7.20 19.55
CA LEU A 24 5.28 8.47 18.93
C LEU A 24 4.55 8.66 17.60
N THR A 25 4.52 7.63 16.75
CA THR A 25 3.77 7.67 15.48
C THR A 25 2.28 7.83 15.71
N ASN A 26 1.71 7.12 16.69
CA ASN A 26 0.30 7.22 17.05
C ASN A 26 -0.05 8.62 17.59
N LYS A 27 0.77 9.19 18.48
CA LYS A 27 0.59 10.57 18.99
C LYS A 27 0.71 11.63 17.88
N ALA A 28 1.58 11.39 16.91
CA ALA A 28 1.78 12.29 15.78
C ALA A 28 0.74 12.12 14.65
N GLY A 29 -0.20 11.17 14.76
CA GLY A 29 -1.17 10.88 13.70
C GLY A 29 -0.53 10.30 12.43
N LEU A 30 0.65 9.70 12.54
CA LEU A 30 1.39 9.09 11.44
C LEU A 30 1.09 7.58 11.35
N LEU A 31 1.47 6.98 10.24
CA LEU A 31 1.34 5.53 10.04
C LEU A 31 2.14 4.76 11.11
N SER A 32 1.48 3.79 11.73
CA SER A 32 2.10 2.85 12.67
C SER A 32 3.10 1.92 11.96
N PRO A 33 4.04 1.29 12.70
CA PRO A 33 5.02 0.41 12.08
C PRO A 33 4.47 -0.71 11.21
N TYR A 34 3.39 -1.34 11.66
CA TYR A 34 2.71 -2.36 10.87
C TYR A 34 2.12 -1.79 9.56
N GLN A 35 1.58 -0.57 9.59
CA GLN A 35 1.08 0.08 8.36
C GLN A 35 2.21 0.44 7.40
N ILE A 36 3.34 0.95 7.91
CA ILE A 36 4.54 1.19 7.10
C ILE A 36 5.05 -0.10 6.46
N LEU A 37 5.05 -1.22 7.19
CA LEU A 37 5.40 -2.52 6.63
C LEU A 37 4.44 -2.93 5.50
N HIS A 38 3.13 -2.74 5.68
CA HIS A 38 2.15 -2.99 4.62
C HIS A 38 2.42 -2.14 3.38
N GLU A 39 2.66 -0.84 3.52
CA GLU A 39 2.99 0.04 2.40
C GLU A 39 4.35 -0.31 1.75
N CYS A 40 5.30 -0.79 2.54
CA CYS A 40 6.56 -1.32 2.02
C CYS A 40 6.30 -2.55 1.14
N LEU A 41 5.47 -3.49 1.57
CA LEU A 41 5.14 -4.67 0.77
C LEU A 41 4.32 -4.31 -0.47
N LYS A 42 3.19 -3.61 -0.28
CA LYS A 42 2.68 -2.50 -1.12
C LYS A 42 3.38 -2.29 -2.46
N ARG A 43 4.53 -1.66 -2.35
CA ARG A 43 5.26 -1.10 -3.48
C ARG A 43 6.26 -2.09 -4.09
N ASN A 44 6.49 -3.21 -3.41
CA ASN A 44 7.49 -4.22 -3.75
C ASN A 44 6.88 -5.59 -4.15
N HIS A 45 5.60 -5.63 -4.54
CA HIS A 45 4.86 -6.86 -4.91
C HIS A 45 5.52 -7.75 -5.98
N GLY A 46 6.56 -7.28 -6.66
CA GLY A 46 7.35 -8.06 -7.63
C GLY A 46 8.54 -8.83 -7.05
N MET A 47 8.82 -8.74 -5.74
CA MET A 47 10.05 -9.31 -5.15
C MET A 47 9.91 -10.68 -4.44
N GLY A 48 8.77 -11.37 -4.58
CA GLY A 48 8.56 -12.73 -4.04
C GLY A 48 7.35 -12.86 -3.11
N ASP A 49 7.34 -13.88 -2.25
CA ASP A 49 6.24 -14.11 -1.29
C ASP A 49 6.23 -13.00 -0.22
N THR A 50 5.23 -12.13 -0.30
CA THR A 50 5.02 -11.00 0.62
C THR A 50 3.98 -11.28 1.70
N SER A 51 3.63 -12.55 1.92
CA SER A 51 2.66 -12.90 2.97
C SER A 51 3.23 -12.60 4.36
N ILE A 52 2.44 -11.91 5.20
CA ILE A 52 2.78 -11.67 6.62
C ILE A 52 2.02 -12.69 7.46
N LYS A 53 2.75 -13.51 8.22
CA LYS A 53 2.21 -14.38 9.27
C LYS A 53 2.64 -13.85 10.62
N PHE A 54 1.70 -13.71 11.55
CA PHE A 54 1.98 -13.19 12.89
C PHE A 54 1.25 -14.01 13.95
N GLU A 55 2.02 -14.51 14.90
CA GLU A 55 1.54 -15.34 15.99
C GLU A 55 2.09 -14.83 17.33
N VAL A 56 1.34 -15.11 18.39
CA VAL A 56 1.73 -14.79 19.76
C VAL A 56 1.58 -16.05 20.58
N ILE A 57 2.70 -16.48 21.16
CA ILE A 57 2.82 -17.66 21.99
C ILE A 57 2.81 -17.17 23.44
N PRO A 58 1.80 -17.54 24.25
CA PRO A 58 1.77 -17.18 25.66
C PRO A 58 2.97 -17.85 26.35
N GLY A 59 3.82 -17.03 26.98
CA GLY A 59 4.98 -17.50 27.72
C GLY A 59 4.73 -17.55 29.23
N LYS A 60 5.73 -18.05 29.96
CA LYS A 60 5.72 -18.03 31.44
C LYS A 60 5.90 -16.59 31.93
N ASN A 61 5.38 -16.27 33.12
CA ASN A 61 5.52 -14.96 33.79
C ASN A 61 4.88 -13.76 33.08
N GLN A 62 3.66 -13.92 32.54
CA GLN A 62 2.87 -12.83 31.93
C GLN A 62 3.55 -12.11 30.73
N LYS A 63 4.60 -12.70 30.15
CA LYS A 63 5.23 -12.22 28.92
C LYS A 63 4.89 -13.18 27.79
N SER A 64 4.38 -12.64 26.69
CA SER A 64 4.10 -13.43 25.49
C SER A 64 5.23 -13.26 24.48
N GLU A 65 5.67 -14.35 23.87
CA GLU A 65 6.59 -14.32 22.74
C GLU A 65 5.79 -14.04 21.47
N TYR A 66 6.26 -13.13 20.62
CA TYR A 66 5.72 -12.93 19.29
C TYR A 66 6.64 -13.56 18.25
N VAL A 67 6.02 -14.07 17.19
CA VAL A 67 6.72 -14.54 15.99
C VAL A 67 6.07 -13.88 14.79
N MET A 68 6.88 -13.25 13.93
CA MET A 68 6.42 -12.70 12.65
C MET A 68 7.29 -13.21 11.52
N ALA A 69 6.65 -13.75 10.49
CA ALA A 69 7.29 -14.11 9.23
C ALA A 69 6.77 -13.20 8.12
N CYS A 70 7.68 -12.71 7.28
CA CYS A 70 7.40 -11.93 6.08
C CYS A 70 8.33 -12.40 4.96
N GLY A 71 7.80 -13.27 4.08
CA GLY A 71 8.60 -13.98 3.09
C GLY A 71 9.74 -14.78 3.75
N LYS A 72 10.99 -14.47 3.36
CA LYS A 72 12.20 -15.10 3.92
C LYS A 72 12.62 -14.57 5.30
N HIS A 73 12.04 -13.47 5.77
CA HIS A 73 12.43 -12.85 7.04
C HIS A 73 11.55 -13.36 8.17
N THR A 74 12.16 -13.88 9.22
CA THR A 74 11.44 -14.30 10.44
C THR A 74 12.05 -13.63 11.64
N VAL A 75 11.21 -13.03 12.49
CA VAL A 75 11.62 -12.34 13.71
C VAL A 75 10.85 -12.85 14.90
N ARG A 76 11.51 -12.85 16.06
CA ARG A 76 10.92 -13.22 17.34
C ARG A 76 11.27 -12.20 18.43
N GLY A 77 10.49 -12.20 19.50
CA GLY A 77 10.78 -11.40 20.68
C GLY A 77 9.66 -11.40 21.70
N TRP A 78 9.87 -10.69 22.80
CA TRP A 78 8.91 -10.62 23.89
C TRP A 78 8.03 -9.38 23.78
N CYS A 79 6.75 -9.52 24.12
CA CYS A 79 5.81 -8.41 24.18
C CYS A 79 4.83 -8.54 25.35
N LYS A 80 4.28 -7.39 25.77
CA LYS A 80 3.25 -7.32 26.81
C LYS A 80 1.88 -7.78 26.29
N ASN A 81 1.59 -7.55 25.01
CA ASN A 81 0.33 -7.92 24.39
C ASN A 81 0.47 -8.03 22.86
N LYS A 82 -0.53 -8.66 22.22
CA LYS A 82 -0.58 -8.90 20.77
C LYS A 82 -0.42 -7.63 19.94
N ARG A 83 -1.00 -6.52 20.39
CA ARG A 83 -0.97 -5.24 19.66
C ARG A 83 0.44 -4.66 19.61
N VAL A 84 1.12 -4.59 20.75
CA VAL A 84 2.51 -4.10 20.85
C VAL A 84 3.47 -5.05 20.15
N GLY A 85 3.32 -6.36 20.34
CA GLY A 85 4.15 -7.38 19.69
C GLY A 85 4.13 -7.26 18.17
N LYS A 86 2.95 -7.03 17.58
CA LYS A 86 2.81 -6.83 16.13
C LYS A 86 3.63 -5.63 15.64
N GLN A 87 3.63 -4.53 16.38
CA GLN A 87 4.35 -3.31 15.99
C GLN A 87 5.87 -3.49 16.12
N LEU A 88 6.34 -4.09 17.22
CA LEU A 88 7.76 -4.40 17.42
C LEU A 88 8.28 -5.36 16.36
N ALA A 89 7.53 -6.42 16.06
CA ALA A 89 7.88 -7.35 15.01
C ALA A 89 7.99 -6.67 13.65
N SER A 90 7.05 -5.76 13.35
CA SER A 90 7.06 -4.99 12.10
C SER A 90 8.30 -4.10 11.98
N GLN A 91 8.72 -3.46 13.08
CA GLN A 91 9.95 -2.66 13.10
C GLN A 91 11.18 -3.51 12.77
N LYS A 92 11.31 -4.69 13.38
CA LYS A 92 12.43 -5.60 13.09
C LYS A 92 12.43 -6.07 11.64
N ILE A 93 11.26 -6.44 11.10
CA ILE A 93 11.15 -6.82 9.68
C ILE A 93 11.54 -5.64 8.77
N LEU A 94 11.07 -4.42 9.07
CA LEU A 94 11.44 -3.22 8.32
C LEU A 94 12.95 -2.96 8.35
N GLN A 95 13.60 -3.20 9.49
CA GLN A 95 15.05 -3.07 9.61
C GLN A 95 15.79 -4.13 8.76
N MET A 96 15.29 -5.37 8.71
CA MET A 96 15.83 -6.43 7.84
C MET A 96 15.63 -6.13 6.34
N LEU A 97 14.48 -5.54 5.97
CA LEU A 97 14.21 -5.13 4.59
C LEU A 97 15.06 -3.92 4.15
N HIS A 98 15.48 -3.09 5.11
CA HIS A 98 16.25 -1.88 4.86
C HIS A 98 17.51 -1.81 5.74
N PRO A 99 18.50 -2.70 5.54
CA PRO A 99 19.67 -2.80 6.42
C PRO A 99 20.51 -1.52 6.48
N HIS A 100 20.47 -0.70 5.42
CA HIS A 100 21.21 0.57 5.34
C HIS A 100 20.45 1.76 5.93
N VAL A 101 19.14 1.61 6.19
CA VAL A 101 18.32 2.67 6.76
C VAL A 101 18.31 2.51 8.27
N LYS A 102 18.79 3.53 8.98
CA LYS A 102 18.95 3.48 10.45
C LYS A 102 17.85 4.20 11.22
N ASN A 103 17.11 5.11 10.57
CA ASN A 103 16.16 5.98 11.25
C ASN A 103 14.74 5.90 10.69
N TRP A 104 13.77 6.12 11.58
CA TRP A 104 12.35 6.06 11.25
C TRP A 104 11.91 7.17 10.29
N GLY A 105 12.55 8.34 10.36
CA GLY A 105 12.25 9.48 9.49
C GLY A 105 12.43 9.15 8.01
N SER A 106 13.42 8.30 7.69
CA SER A 106 13.64 7.83 6.31
C SER A 106 12.53 6.89 5.84
N LEU A 107 12.07 5.96 6.70
CA LEU A 107 10.90 5.12 6.39
C LEU A 107 9.64 5.95 6.18
N LEU A 108 9.41 6.99 6.99
CA LEU A 108 8.28 7.90 6.82
C LEU A 108 8.35 8.69 5.50
N ARG A 109 9.54 9.09 5.05
CA ARG A 109 9.70 9.74 3.74
C ARG A 109 9.42 8.78 2.58
N MET A 110 9.90 7.55 2.70
CA MET A 110 9.68 6.51 1.69
C MET A 110 8.20 6.14 1.65
N TYR A 111 7.59 5.73 2.76
CA TYR A 111 6.28 5.07 2.79
C TYR A 111 5.15 5.90 3.42
N GLY A 112 5.46 6.97 4.14
CA GLY A 112 4.47 7.74 4.90
C GLY A 112 3.62 8.73 4.09
N ARG A 113 3.97 9.02 2.83
CA ARG A 113 3.31 10.07 2.03
C ARG A 113 1.96 9.68 1.40
N GLU A 114 1.59 8.40 1.34
CA GLU A 114 0.46 7.94 0.51
C GLU A 114 -0.83 7.57 1.28
N SER A 115 -0.83 7.58 2.61
CA SER A 115 -2.01 7.15 3.39
C SER A 115 -3.24 8.05 3.29
N ASN A 116 -3.11 9.29 2.83
CA ASN A 116 -4.27 10.13 2.51
C ASN A 116 -5.12 9.56 1.36
N LYS A 117 -4.58 8.65 0.54
CA LYS A 117 -5.35 7.95 -0.50
C LYS A 117 -6.03 6.68 0.03
N LEU A 118 -5.50 6.03 1.06
CA LEU A 118 -6.06 4.77 1.58
C LEU A 118 -7.34 4.97 2.41
N VAL A 119 -7.44 6.07 3.17
CA VAL A 119 -8.69 6.45 3.84
C VAL A 119 -9.79 6.81 2.83
N LYS A 120 -9.40 7.34 1.65
CA LYS A 120 -10.32 7.53 0.53
C LYS A 120 -10.67 6.22 -0.19
N LYS A 121 -9.75 5.25 -0.25
CA LYS A 121 -9.96 3.97 -0.93
C LYS A 121 -10.80 2.97 -0.12
N GLU A 122 -10.66 2.91 1.21
CA GLU A 122 -11.57 2.10 2.03
C GLU A 122 -13.01 2.65 2.01
N ASN A 123 -13.19 3.96 1.84
CA ASN A 123 -14.52 4.52 1.56
C ASN A 123 -15.01 4.24 0.13
N SER A 124 -14.11 4.02 -0.83
CA SER A 124 -14.47 3.66 -2.21
C SER A 124 -14.79 2.16 -2.36
N ASP A 125 -14.32 1.29 -1.48
CA ASP A 125 -14.49 -0.16 -1.66
C ASP A 125 -15.68 -0.72 -0.86
N LYS A 126 -16.59 0.14 -0.39
CA LYS A 126 -17.86 -0.27 0.23
C LYS A 126 -18.72 -1.00 -0.79
N SER A 127 -19.04 -2.26 -0.50
CA SER A 127 -19.89 -3.06 -1.37
C SER A 127 -21.31 -2.47 -1.45
N VAL A 128 -22.02 -2.69 -2.56
CA VAL A 128 -23.42 -2.26 -2.70
C VAL A 128 -24.30 -2.85 -1.58
N ILE A 129 -23.97 -4.05 -1.11
CA ILE A 129 -24.64 -4.75 0.00
C ILE A 129 -24.48 -3.96 1.30
N GLU A 130 -23.26 -3.48 1.60
CA GLU A 130 -23.03 -2.61 2.76
C GLU A 130 -23.76 -1.26 2.61
N LEU A 131 -23.85 -0.71 1.41
CA LEU A 131 -24.52 0.57 1.21
C LEU A 131 -26.05 0.46 1.33
N GLN A 132 -26.62 -0.72 1.03
CA GLN A 132 -28.04 -1.00 1.17
C GLN A 132 -28.54 -0.91 2.62
N GLN A 133 -27.67 -1.14 3.62
CA GLN A 133 -28.04 -1.01 5.03
C GLN A 133 -28.50 0.41 5.41
N TYR A 134 -28.10 1.43 4.63
CA TYR A 134 -28.48 2.82 4.85
C TYR A 134 -29.78 3.22 4.11
N ALA A 135 -30.47 2.27 3.47
CA ALA A 135 -31.73 2.52 2.80
C ALA A 135 -32.82 2.90 3.81
N LYS A 136 -33.60 3.93 3.47
CA LYS A 136 -34.79 4.34 4.24
C LYS A 136 -36.03 4.08 3.40
N LYS A 137 -37.11 3.59 4.03
CA LYS A 137 -38.38 3.35 3.35
C LYS A 137 -38.86 4.65 2.69
N ASN A 138 -39.26 4.57 1.42
CA ASN A 138 -39.72 5.69 0.59
C ASN A 138 -38.68 6.82 0.36
N LYS A 139 -37.38 6.56 0.51
CA LYS A 139 -36.33 7.52 0.16
C LYS A 139 -35.23 6.87 -0.68
N PRO A 140 -34.68 7.58 -1.67
CA PRO A 140 -33.57 7.06 -2.47
C PRO A 140 -32.32 6.88 -1.60
N ASN A 141 -31.56 5.82 -1.89
CA ASN A 141 -30.30 5.57 -1.21
C ASN A 141 -29.20 6.49 -1.76
N LEU A 142 -29.05 7.66 -1.13
CA LEU A 142 -28.04 8.66 -1.51
C LEU A 142 -26.61 8.12 -1.42
N HIS A 143 -26.34 7.10 -0.61
CA HIS A 143 -25.00 6.54 -0.47
C HIS A 143 -24.61 5.75 -1.73
N ILE A 144 -25.54 4.97 -2.28
CA ILE A 144 -25.35 4.26 -3.56
C ILE A 144 -25.24 5.25 -4.72
N LEU A 145 -26.10 6.28 -4.74
CA LEU A 145 -26.08 7.29 -5.82
C LEU A 145 -24.79 8.12 -5.83
N ASN A 146 -24.30 8.51 -4.66
CA ASN A 146 -23.02 9.22 -4.55
C ASN A 146 -21.86 8.33 -4.97
N LYS A 147 -21.87 7.05 -4.58
CA LYS A 147 -20.85 6.09 -4.99
C LYS A 147 -20.83 5.88 -6.51
N LEU A 148 -22.00 5.75 -7.13
CA LEU A 148 -22.13 5.65 -8.59
C LEU A 148 -21.59 6.91 -9.29
N ARG A 149 -21.90 8.10 -8.77
CA ARG A 149 -21.41 9.37 -9.32
C ARG A 149 -19.88 9.44 -9.30
N GLU A 150 -19.25 9.03 -8.21
CA GLU A 150 -17.79 9.01 -8.08
C GLU A 150 -17.14 8.06 -9.10
N GLU A 151 -17.65 6.83 -9.23
CA GLU A 151 -17.13 5.86 -10.21
C GLU A 151 -17.33 6.34 -11.66
N MET A 152 -18.50 6.90 -11.99
CA MET A 152 -18.75 7.44 -13.33
C MET A 152 -17.83 8.63 -13.65
N THR A 153 -17.54 9.48 -12.66
CA THR A 153 -16.61 10.60 -12.82
C THR A 153 -15.18 10.11 -13.02
N LYS A 154 -14.78 9.06 -12.32
CA LYS A 154 -13.48 8.41 -12.48
C LYS A 154 -13.34 7.77 -13.86
N LEU A 155 -14.34 7.01 -14.29
CA LEU A 155 -14.40 6.41 -15.64
C LEU A 155 -14.34 7.46 -16.75
N ALA A 156 -14.96 8.62 -16.57
CA ALA A 156 -14.89 9.72 -17.51
C ALA A 156 -13.46 10.25 -17.66
N LYS A 157 -12.76 10.46 -16.53
CA LYS A 157 -11.34 10.89 -16.53
C LYS A 157 -10.44 9.86 -17.19
N ASP A 158 -10.59 8.59 -16.84
CA ASP A 158 -9.80 7.50 -17.42
C ASP A 158 -9.99 7.40 -18.95
N ARG A 159 -11.23 7.63 -19.43
CA ARG A 159 -11.55 7.69 -20.87
C ARG A 159 -10.92 8.90 -21.57
N GLU A 160 -10.90 10.07 -20.93
CA GLU A 160 -10.25 11.26 -21.48
C GLU A 160 -8.73 11.08 -21.56
N GLU A 161 -8.11 10.50 -20.53
CA GLU A 161 -6.69 10.19 -20.51
C GLU A 161 -6.32 9.14 -21.56
N ALA A 162 -7.15 8.12 -21.76
CA ALA A 162 -6.95 7.11 -22.81
C ALA A 162 -7.05 7.72 -24.23
N ARG A 163 -7.91 8.73 -24.44
CA ARG A 163 -8.04 9.43 -25.73
C ARG A 163 -6.87 10.37 -26.04
N LYS A 164 -6.17 10.89 -25.02
CA LYS A 164 -5.02 11.79 -25.17
C LYS A 164 -3.70 11.07 -25.49
N LYS A 165 -3.64 9.74 -25.32
CA LYS A 165 -2.47 8.95 -25.70
C LYS A 165 -2.38 8.89 -27.24
N PRO A 166 -1.25 9.28 -27.86
CA PRO A 166 -1.12 9.24 -29.31
C PRO A 166 -1.26 7.80 -29.79
N LYS A 167 -2.07 7.60 -30.84
CA LYS A 167 -2.12 6.31 -31.55
C LYS A 167 -0.73 6.06 -32.11
N MET A 168 -0.11 4.95 -31.74
CA MET A 168 1.13 4.49 -32.37
C MET A 168 0.87 4.35 -33.88
N THR A 169 1.51 5.20 -34.68
CA THR A 169 1.60 5.03 -36.13
C THR A 169 2.41 3.77 -36.37
N VAL A 170 1.77 2.74 -36.95
CA VAL A 170 2.48 1.59 -37.48
C VAL A 170 3.34 2.09 -38.63
N MET A 171 4.66 2.06 -38.44
CA MET A 171 5.64 2.39 -39.48
C MET A 171 5.63 1.25 -40.49
N GLU A 172 5.09 1.53 -41.68
CA GLU A 172 5.13 0.60 -42.81
C GLU A 172 6.60 0.43 -43.23
N SER A 173 7.11 -0.78 -43.02
CA SER A 173 8.47 -1.14 -43.38
C SER A 173 8.52 -1.36 -44.89
N ALA A 174 9.30 -0.54 -45.58
CA ALA A 174 9.65 -0.75 -46.96
C ALA A 174 10.39 -2.09 -47.12
N GLN A 175 9.93 -2.93 -48.05
CA GLN A 175 10.74 -4.02 -48.60
C GLN A 175 10.95 -3.83 -50.12
N PRO A 176 12.19 -3.99 -50.61
CA PRO A 176 12.52 -3.84 -52.02
C PRO A 176 12.40 -5.18 -52.79
N GLY A 177 11.87 -5.10 -54.01
CA GLY A 177 12.21 -5.95 -55.17
C GLY A 177 11.80 -7.43 -55.18
N SER A 178 10.96 -7.84 -56.13
CA SER A 178 11.17 -9.03 -56.97
C SER A 178 10.18 -9.05 -58.15
N GLU A 179 10.69 -9.53 -59.29
CA GLU A 179 10.19 -9.44 -60.66
C GLU A 179 8.91 -10.24 -60.94
N PRO A 180 8.15 -9.92 -62.02
CA PRO A 180 7.04 -10.76 -62.46
C PRO A 180 7.53 -11.90 -63.36
N LEU A 181 7.32 -13.15 -62.93
CA LEU A 181 7.51 -14.34 -63.78
C LEU A 181 6.17 -14.79 -64.39
N CYS A 182 6.24 -15.13 -65.67
CA CYS A 182 5.16 -15.38 -66.62
C CYS A 182 4.19 -16.50 -66.24
N THR A 183 2.92 -16.35 -66.65
CA THR A 183 2.00 -17.47 -66.87
C THR A 183 1.83 -17.70 -68.38
N VAL A 184 2.43 -18.79 -68.87
CA VAL A 184 1.99 -19.59 -70.02
C VAL A 184 0.95 -20.58 -69.45
N ASP A 185 -0.15 -21.01 -70.07
CA ASP A 185 -0.49 -21.34 -71.46
C ASP A 185 -2.04 -21.31 -71.62
N VAL A 186 -2.56 -21.06 -72.84
CA VAL A 186 -3.29 -22.03 -73.73
C VAL A 186 -3.38 -21.41 -75.13
#